data_AF-A0A7S2DSK1-F1
#
_entry.id   AF-A0A7S2DSK1-F1
#
_cell.length_a   1.000
_cell.length_b   1.000
_cell.length_c   1.000
_cell.angle_alpha   90.00
_cell.angle_beta   90.00
_cell.angle_gamma   90.00
#
_symmetry.space_group_name_H-M   'P 1'
#
loop_
_entity.id
_entity.type
_entity.pdbx_description
1 polymer ?
#
loop_
_entity_poly.entity_id
_entity_poly.type
_entity_poly.pdbx_seq_one_letter_code
_entity_poly.pdbx_strand_id
1 'polypeptide(L)'
;FLPVESGGQATTIKDGSDSPFLLFDELFDNCSLDYQVGTQRVLRTACMELGITVIHATHSLRLARMADLVVFMNGGRLIQCVPPEESTFLKWKTNSGSRVWTP
;
A
#
# COMPACT_ATOMS: atom_id res chain seq x y z
N PHE A 1 -7.45 10.82 -14.27
CA PHE A 1 -8.47 10.30 -13.35
C PHE A 1 -8.73 8.86 -13.74
N LEU A 2 -8.20 7.90 -12.97
CA LEU A 2 -8.48 6.48 -13.18
C LEU A 2 -9.88 6.19 -12.61
N PRO A 3 -10.74 5.44 -13.32
CA PRO A 3 -12.04 5.06 -12.79
C PRO A 3 -11.82 4.10 -11.61
N VAL A 4 -12.23 4.53 -10.42
CA VAL A 4 -12.25 3.69 -9.22
C VAL A 4 -13.61 2.99 -9.24
N GLU A 5 -13.70 1.83 -9.89
CA GLU A 5 -14.94 1.01 -9.92
C GLU A 5 -15.03 0.03 -8.74
N SER A 6 -14.11 0.10 -7.79
CA SER A 6 -14.09 -0.67 -6.54
C SER A 6 -14.36 0.25 -5.35
N GLY A 7 -14.85 -0.29 -4.23
CA GLY A 7 -15.28 0.48 -3.06
C GLY A 7 -14.21 1.32 -2.34
N GLY A 8 -12.99 1.39 -2.88
CA GLY A 8 -11.91 2.17 -2.33
C GLY A 8 -12.06 3.66 -2.57
N GLN A 9 -11.50 4.46 -1.67
CA GLN A 9 -11.56 5.91 -1.72
C GLN A 9 -10.21 6.48 -2.18
N ALA A 10 -10.26 7.51 -3.03
CA ALA A 10 -9.10 8.21 -3.54
C ALA A 10 -9.21 9.69 -3.17
N THR A 11 -8.23 10.21 -2.42
CA THR A 11 -8.16 11.62 -2.05
C THR A 11 -6.84 12.22 -2.48
N THR A 12 -6.89 13.37 -3.14
CA THR A 12 -5.70 14.16 -3.45
C THR A 12 -5.48 15.18 -2.35
N ILE A 13 -4.28 15.18 -1.75
CA ILE A 13 -3.88 16.17 -0.75
C ILE A 13 -2.82 17.08 -1.38
N LYS A 14 -3.05 18.40 -1.32
CA LYS A 14 -2.09 19.42 -1.74
C LYS A 14 -1.64 20.19 -0.50
N ASP A 15 -0.39 20.02 -0.10
CA ASP A 15 0.19 20.63 1.11
C ASP A 15 1.19 21.77 0.78
N GLY A 16 0.95 22.52 -0.29
CA GLY A 16 1.85 23.61 -0.74
C GLY A 16 3.18 23.15 -1.35
N SER A 17 3.52 21.86 -1.27
CA SER A 17 4.56 21.19 -2.07
C SER A 17 4.12 21.04 -3.53
N ASP A 18 5.03 21.24 -4.48
CA ASP A 18 4.78 21.04 -5.92
C ASP A 18 4.49 19.56 -6.29
N SER A 19 4.83 18.61 -5.42
CA SER A 19 4.47 17.20 -5.59
C SER A 19 3.12 16.90 -4.91
N PRO A 20 2.08 16.53 -5.66
CA PRO A 20 0.80 16.13 -5.08
C PRO A 20 0.89 14.71 -4.51
N PHE A 21 0.20 14.50 -3.38
CA PHE A 21 0.07 13.18 -2.76
C PHE A 21 -1.32 12.60 -3.05
N LEU A 22 -1.38 11.33 -3.44
CA LEU A 22 -2.61 10.57 -3.58
C LEU A 22 -2.72 9.58 -2.42
N LEU A 23 -3.82 9.69 -1.66
CA LEU A 23 -4.18 8.74 -0.63
C LEU A 23 -5.26 7.80 -1.14
N PHE A 24 -5.02 6.52 -0.95
CA PHE A 24 -5.87 5.44 -1.39
C PHE A 24 -6.22 4.56 -0.20
N ASP A 25 -7.50 4.53 0.15
CA ASP A 25 -8.01 3.66 1.21
C ASP A 25 -8.73 2.47 0.60
N GLU A 26 -8.19 1.27 0.83
CA GLU A 26 -8.75 -0.01 0.38
C GLU A 26 -9.14 -0.06 -1.12
N LEU A 27 -8.27 0.49 -1.99
CA LEU A 27 -8.52 0.64 -3.43
C LEU A 27 -9.06 -0.60 -4.14
N PHE A 28 -8.63 -1.79 -3.72
CA PHE A 28 -8.86 -3.03 -4.46
C PHE A 28 -9.72 -4.03 -3.70
N ASP A 29 -10.45 -3.57 -2.67
CA ASP A 29 -11.36 -4.47 -2.00
C ASP A 29 -12.39 -4.99 -3.01
N ASN A 30 -12.59 -6.31 -3.03
CA ASN A 30 -13.40 -7.05 -4.01
C ASN A 30 -12.84 -7.18 -5.46
N CYS A 31 -11.61 -6.77 -5.77
CA CYS A 31 -11.00 -6.99 -7.09
C CYS A 31 -10.17 -8.28 -7.17
N SER A 32 -10.09 -8.89 -8.37
CA SER A 32 -9.23 -10.05 -8.63
C SER A 32 -7.74 -9.71 -8.44
N LEU A 33 -6.94 -10.68 -7.99
CA LEU A 33 -5.51 -10.48 -7.72
C LEU A 33 -4.73 -9.90 -8.90
N ASP A 34 -5.02 -10.37 -10.12
CA ASP A 34 -4.35 -9.89 -11.34
C ASP A 34 -4.64 -8.41 -11.59
N TYR A 35 -5.87 -7.96 -11.30
CA TYR A 35 -6.24 -6.55 -11.41
C TYR A 35 -5.50 -5.68 -10.39
N GLN A 36 -5.35 -6.16 -9.14
CA GLN A 36 -4.61 -5.43 -8.10
C GLN A 36 -3.14 -5.25 -8.50
N VAL A 37 -2.50 -6.33 -8.97
CA VAL A 37 -1.10 -6.32 -9.41
C VAL A 37 -0.91 -5.43 -10.65
N GLY A 38 -1.82 -5.51 -11.62
CA GLY A 38 -1.81 -4.68 -12.82
C GLY A 38 -1.91 -3.19 -12.48
N THR A 39 -2.89 -2.82 -11.65
CA THR A 39 -3.10 -1.42 -11.28
C THR A 39 -1.94 -0.88 -10.43
N GLN A 40 -1.38 -1.68 -9.53
CA GLN A 40 -0.22 -1.25 -8.74
C GLN A 40 1.02 -0.99 -9.61
N ARG A 41 1.21 -1.72 -10.71
CA ARG A 41 2.26 -1.42 -11.70
C ARG A 41 2.01 -0.08 -12.40
N VAL A 42 0.77 0.19 -12.80
CA VAL A 42 0.38 1.47 -13.41
C VAL A 42 0.63 2.63 -12.46
N LEU A 43 0.23 2.50 -11.18
CA LEU A 43 0.47 3.51 -10.16
C LEU A 43 1.96 3.77 -9.95
N ARG A 44 2.79 2.72 -9.94
CA ARG A 44 4.25 2.86 -9.80
C ARG A 44 4.86 3.63 -10.97
N THR A 45 4.48 3.30 -12.21
CA THR A 45 4.91 4.05 -13.39
C THR A 45 4.50 5.52 -13.30
N ALA A 46 3.25 5.79 -12.90
CA ALA A 46 2.77 7.16 -12.73
C ALA A 46 3.55 7.94 -11.66
N CYS A 47 3.91 7.31 -10.54
CA CYS A 47 4.76 7.94 -9.51
C CYS A 47 6.12 8.35 -10.10
N MET A 48 6.75 7.45 -10.87
CA MET A 48 8.06 7.70 -11.48
C MET A 48 8.01 8.80 -12.55
N GLU A 49 6.98 8.81 -13.40
CA GLU A 49 6.87 9.74 -14.52
C GLU A 49 6.37 11.13 -14.11
N LEU A 50 5.46 11.20 -13.13
CA LEU A 50 4.79 12.44 -12.74
C LEU A 50 5.33 13.05 -11.46
N GLY A 51 6.26 12.38 -10.78
CA GLY A 51 6.81 12.83 -9.50
C GLY A 51 5.76 12.94 -8.40
N ILE A 52 4.68 12.15 -8.48
CA ILE A 52 3.62 12.10 -7.49
C ILE A 52 3.94 11.06 -6.41
N THR A 53 3.50 11.31 -5.19
CA THR A 53 3.63 10.32 -4.12
C THR A 53 2.28 9.63 -3.91
N VAL A 54 2.29 8.30 -3.79
CA VAL A 54 1.09 7.51 -3.53
C VAL A 54 1.20 6.83 -2.17
N ILE A 55 0.19 7.04 -1.33
CA ILE A 55 0.00 6.33 -0.06
C ILE A 55 -1.20 5.40 -0.23
N HIS A 56 -1.03 4.12 0.01
CA HIS A 56 -2.07 3.11 -0.15
C HIS A 56 -2.24 2.30 1.14
N ALA A 57 -3.36 2.50 1.83
CA ALA A 57 -3.77 1.67 2.94
C ALA A 57 -4.36 0.36 2.41
N THR A 58 -3.80 -0.76 2.86
CA THR A 58 -4.23 -2.08 2.40
C THR A 58 -4.05 -3.13 3.48
N HIS A 59 -4.99 -4.08 3.53
CA HIS A 59 -4.86 -5.31 4.31
C HIS A 59 -4.12 -6.43 3.55
N SER A 60 -3.75 -6.21 2.29
CA SER A 60 -3.06 -7.22 1.46
C SER A 60 -1.54 -7.14 1.63
N LEU A 61 -0.97 -8.14 2.32
CA LEU A 61 0.48 -8.28 2.44
C LEU A 61 1.19 -8.48 1.09
N ARG A 62 0.47 -8.94 0.05
CA ARG A 62 1.04 -9.09 -1.30
C ARG A 62 1.25 -7.72 -1.95
N LEU A 63 0.28 -6.82 -1.85
CA LEU A 63 0.42 -5.46 -2.36
C LEU A 63 1.43 -4.65 -1.54
N ALA A 64 1.45 -4.85 -0.21
CA ALA A 64 2.46 -4.24 0.65
C ALA A 64 3.89 -4.62 0.22
N ARG A 65 4.13 -5.87 -0.20
CA ARG A 65 5.44 -6.30 -0.73
C ARG A 65 5.87 -5.63 -2.04
N MET A 66 4.94 -5.02 -2.76
CA MET A 66 5.20 -4.33 -4.03
C MET A 66 5.41 -2.82 -3.86
N ALA A 67 5.22 -2.29 -2.65
CA ALA A 67 5.45 -0.88 -2.33
C ALA A 67 6.96 -0.58 -2.19
N ASP A 68 7.35 0.68 -2.35
CA ASP A 68 8.73 1.10 -2.10
C ASP A 68 9.01 1.22 -0.58
N LEU A 69 7.99 1.52 0.22
CA LEU A 69 8.04 1.60 1.69
C LEU A 69 6.77 1.01 2.29
N VAL A 70 6.89 0.29 3.43
CA VAL A 70 5.74 -0.22 4.19
C VAL A 70 5.70 0.33 5.59
N VAL A 71 4.52 0.81 5.99
CA VAL A 71 4.22 1.29 7.34
C VAL A 71 3.22 0.33 7.99
N PHE A 72 3.65 -0.36 9.04
CA PHE A 72 2.77 -1.18 9.87
C PHE A 72 2.24 -0.35 11.02
N MET A 73 0.92 -0.35 11.18
CA MET A 73 0.25 0.33 12.28
C MET A 73 -0.56 -0.67 13.10
N ASN A 74 -0.64 -0.47 14.42
CA ASN A 74 -1.53 -1.21 15.31
C ASN A 74 -2.08 -0.26 16.38
N GLY A 75 -3.40 -0.25 16.57
CA GLY A 75 -4.06 0.63 17.56
C GLY A 75 -3.72 2.11 17.39
N GLY A 76 -3.59 2.59 16.15
CA GLY A 76 -3.20 3.97 15.84
C GLY A 76 -1.72 4.32 16.07
N ARG A 77 -0.87 3.32 16.38
CA ARG A 77 0.57 3.53 16.59
C ARG A 77 1.37 2.92 15.45
N LEU A 78 2.45 3.61 15.05
CA LEU A 78 3.45 3.08 14.13
C LEU A 78 4.25 1.98 14.82
N ILE A 79 4.26 0.80 14.22
CA ILE A 79 4.97 -0.39 14.71
C ILE A 79 6.29 -0.56 13.95
N GLN A 80 6.27 -0.33 12.63
CA GLN A 80 7.45 -0.46 11.77
C GLN A 80 7.28 0.40 10.52
N CYS A 81 8.38 0.98 10.03
CA CYS A 81 8.46 1.73 8.78
C CYS A 81 9.80 1.41 8.11
N VAL A 82 9.77 0.54 7.10
CA VAL A 82 10.97 0.02 6.43
C VAL A 82 10.66 -0.37 4.98
N PRO A 83 11.66 -0.51 4.10
CA PRO A 83 11.47 -1.19 2.81
C PRO A 83 10.94 -2.62 3.01
N PRO A 84 10.10 -3.15 2.11
CA PRO A 84 9.47 -4.47 2.29
C PRO A 84 10.46 -5.62 2.56
N GLU A 85 11.63 -5.58 1.94
CA GLU A 85 12.71 -6.54 2.07
C GLU A 85 13.35 -6.58 3.47
N GLU A 86 13.22 -5.49 4.23
CA GLU A 86 13.70 -5.39 5.61
C GLU A 86 12.63 -5.83 6.61
N SER A 87 11.35 -5.75 6.24
CA SER A 87 10.23 -6.02 7.14
C SER A 87 10.19 -7.45 7.67
N THR A 88 10.13 -7.56 9.00
CA THR A 88 9.93 -8.82 9.71
C THR A 88 8.51 -9.38 9.51
N PHE A 89 7.50 -8.51 9.41
CA PHE A 89 6.11 -8.91 9.19
C PHE A 89 5.87 -9.52 7.80
N LEU A 90 6.62 -9.07 6.80
CA LEU A 90 6.52 -9.61 5.43
C LEU A 90 7.35 -10.87 5.22
N LYS A 91 8.38 -11.12 6.03
CA LYS A 91 9.18 -12.36 6.01
C LYS A 91 8.45 -13.54 6.62
N TRP A 92 7.60 -13.31 7.63
CA TRP A 92 7.07 -14.36 8.49
C TRP A 92 5.95 -15.22 7.88
N LYS A 93 5.31 -14.80 6.77
CA LYS A 93 4.23 -15.59 6.14
C LYS A 93 4.68 -16.72 5.20
N THR A 94 5.97 -16.91 4.94
CA THR A 94 6.44 -17.99 4.05
C THR A 94 6.78 -19.28 4.79
N ASN A 95 7.06 -19.23 6.10
CA ASN A 95 7.38 -20.41 6.92
C ASN A 95 6.60 -20.40 8.24
N SER A 96 5.91 -21.51 8.52
CA SER A 96 5.26 -21.88 9.80
C SER A 96 3.86 -21.33 10.08
N GLY A 97 2.88 -22.25 10.05
CA GLY A 97 1.56 -22.04 10.63
C GLY A 97 1.63 -22.20 12.15
N SER A 98 1.38 -21.11 12.88
CA SER A 98 0.75 -21.05 14.21
C SER A 98 0.71 -19.59 14.65
N ARG A 99 -0.48 -19.11 14.99
CA ARG A 99 -0.81 -17.70 15.30
C ARG A 99 -0.60 -17.44 16.79
N VAL A 100 0.12 -16.38 17.16
CA VAL A 100 -0.28 -15.29 18.10
C VAL A 100 0.80 -14.20 18.01
N TRP A 101 0.41 -12.95 17.74
CA TRP A 101 1.24 -11.78 18.07
C TRP A 101 0.68 -11.19 19.37
N THR A 102 1.52 -11.04 20.39
CA THR A 102 1.21 -10.27 21.61
C THR A 102 2.20 -9.11 21.69
N PRO A 103 1.73 -7.89 22.00
CA PRO A 103 2.53 -6.67 22.02
C PRO A 103 3.70 -6.72 23.01
#